data_AF-A0A1U7GRH3-F1
#
_entry.id   AF-A0A1U7GRH3-F1
#
_cell.length_a   1.000
_cell.length_b   1.000
_cell.length_c   1.000
_cell.angle_alpha   90.00
_cell.angle_beta   90.00
_cell.angle_gamma   90.00
#
_symmetry.space_group_name_H-M   'P 1'
#
loop_
_entity.id
_entity.type
_entity.pdbx_description
1 polymer ?
#
loop_
_entity_poly.entity_id
_entity_poly.type
_entity_poly.pdbx_seq_one_letter_code
_entity_poly.pdbx_strand_id
1 'polypeptide(L)' 'MEKRATVLEQLREAALRDRARPADERFRDMVARGAIDEEGRVLLIGPGHDYLPVGADRRAANLAEEPDED' A
#
# COMPACT_ATOMS: atom_id res chain seq x y z
N MET A 1 -31.13 -16.09 22.91
CA MET A 1 -30.32 -14.87 22.85
C MET A 1 -29.09 -15.21 22.03
N GLU A 2 -28.96 -14.66 20.82
CA GLU A 2 -27.83 -14.99 19.94
C GLU A 2 -26.54 -14.38 20.52
N LYS A 3 -25.50 -15.21 20.71
CA LYS A 3 -24.24 -14.77 21.28
C LYS A 3 -23.51 -13.92 20.22
N ARG A 4 -23.32 -12.63 20.49
CA ARG A 4 -22.52 -11.77 19.62
C ARG A 4 -21.07 -12.22 19.62
N ALA A 5 -20.49 -12.36 18.43
CA ALA A 5 -19.08 -12.65 18.26
C ALA A 5 -18.23 -11.52 18.85
N THR A 6 -17.17 -11.89 19.54
CA THR A 6 -16.14 -10.97 20.04
C THR A 6 -15.41 -10.31 18.88
N VAL A 7 -14.74 -9.18 19.15
CA VAL A 7 -13.90 -8.48 18.15
C VAL A 7 -12.83 -9.42 17.58
N LEU A 8 -12.23 -10.27 18.41
CA LEU A 8 -11.21 -11.21 17.97
C LEU A 8 -11.78 -12.29 17.03
N GLU A 9 -12.98 -12.79 17.31
CA GLU A 9 -13.67 -13.74 16.44
C GLU A 9 -14.03 -13.09 15.09
N GLN A 10 -14.52 -11.85 15.11
CA GLN A 10 -14.81 -11.09 13.89
C GLN A 10 -13.55 -10.84 13.04
N LEU A 11 -12.44 -10.46 13.67
CA LEU A 11 -11.15 -10.27 13.00
C LEU A 11 -10.64 -11.59 12.39
N ARG A 12 -10.76 -12.69 13.14
CA ARG A 12 -10.37 -14.02 12.66
C ARG A 12 -11.19 -14.42 11.43
N GLU A 13 -12.50 -14.23 11.46
CA GLU A 13 -13.38 -14.52 10.33
C GLU A 13 -13.09 -13.63 9.12
N ALA A 14 -12.81 -12.35 9.34
CA ALA A 14 -12.41 -11.43 8.27
C ALA A 14 -11.09 -11.88 7.61
N ALA A 15 -10.08 -12.26 8.40
CA ALA A 15 -8.81 -12.74 7.88
C ALA A 15 -8.95 -14.07 7.10
N LEU A 16 -9.80 -14.99 7.59
CA LEU A 16 -10.08 -16.24 6.88
C LEU A 16 -10.79 -16.00 5.54
N ARG A 17 -11.77 -15.07 5.51
CA ARG A 17 -12.45 -14.68 4.28
C ARG A 17 -11.50 -14.03 3.29
N ASP A 18 -10.66 -13.10 3.74
CA ASP A 18 -9.70 -12.43 2.86
C ASP A 18 -8.65 -13.40 2.29
N ARG A 19 -8.20 -14.38 3.10
CA ARG A 19 -7.31 -15.45 2.63
C ARG A 19 -7.95 -16.31 1.52
N ALA A 20 -9.26 -16.53 1.59
CA ALA A 20 -9.99 -17.30 0.60
C ALA A 20 -10.27 -16.52 -0.70
N ARG A 21 -10.03 -15.21 -0.73
CA ARG A 21 -10.26 -14.39 -1.93
C ARG A 21 -9.28 -14.77 -3.06
N PRO A 22 -9.79 -14.93 -4.29
CA PRO A 22 -8.94 -15.11 -5.47
C PRO A 22 -7.93 -13.98 -5.64
N ALA A 23 -6.76 -14.30 -6.18
CA ALA A 23 -5.67 -13.34 -6.36
C ALA A 23 -6.05 -12.19 -7.31
N ASP A 24 -6.83 -12.46 -8.36
CA ASP A 24 -7.32 -11.48 -9.33
C ASP A 24 -8.32 -10.50 -8.71
N GLU A 25 -9.16 -10.97 -7.79
CA GLU A 25 -10.11 -10.13 -7.07
C GLU A 25 -9.38 -9.18 -6.13
N ARG A 26 -8.37 -9.69 -5.40
CA ARG A 26 -7.50 -8.85 -4.55
C ARG A 26 -6.73 -7.84 -5.38
N PHE A 27 -6.21 -8.24 -6.54
CA PHE A 27 -5.50 -7.32 -7.44
C PHE A 27 -6.41 -6.18 -7.89
N ARG A 28 -7.61 -6.48 -8.39
CA ARG A 28 -8.58 -5.46 -8.83
C ARG A 28 -8.98 -4.52 -7.69
N ASP A 29 -9.18 -5.04 -6.49
CA ASP A 29 -9.51 -4.24 -5.31
C ASP A 29 -8.34 -3.32 -4.90
N MET A 30 -7.09 -3.80 -4.99
CA MET A 30 -5.89 -2.98 -4.74
C MET A 30 -5.72 -1.87 -5.79
N VAL A 31 -5.98 -2.16 -7.07
CA VAL A 31 -5.99 -1.16 -8.15
C VAL A 31 -7.10 -0.13 -7.92
N ALA A 32 -8.33 -0.57 -7.63
CA ALA A 32 -9.47 0.32 -7.39
C ALA A 32 -9.27 1.26 -6.19
N ARG A 33 -8.51 0.81 -5.18
CA ARG A 33 -8.13 1.61 -4.01
C ARG A 33 -6.93 2.53 -4.24
N GLY A 34 -6.26 2.42 -5.40
CA GLY A 34 -5.06 3.18 -5.71
C GLY A 34 -3.82 2.74 -4.93
N ALA A 35 -3.79 1.52 -4.41
CA ALA A 35 -2.62 0.99 -3.70
C ALA A 35 -1.52 0.51 -4.66
N ILE A 36 -1.92 0.03 -5.84
CA ILE A 36 -1.06 -0.43 -6.93
C ILE A 36 -1.61 0.04 -8.29
N ASP A 37 -0.80 0.05 -9.34
CA ASP A 37 -1.25 0.28 -10.72
C ASP A 37 -1.64 -1.03 -11.46
N GLU A 38 -2.10 -0.89 -12.70
CA GLU A 38 -2.57 -2.02 -13.53
C GLU A 38 -1.46 -3.03 -13.87
N GLU A 39 -0.19 -2.61 -13.79
CA GLU A 39 0.98 -3.47 -13.93
C GLU A 39 1.45 -4.09 -12.60
N GLY A 40 0.77 -3.78 -11.49
CA GLY A 40 1.06 -4.32 -10.17
C GLY A 40 2.19 -3.63 -9.41
N ARG A 41 2.59 -2.41 -9.83
CA ARG A 41 3.57 -1.61 -9.12
C ARG A 41 2.91 -0.86 -7.97
N VAL A 42 3.56 -0.84 -6.81
CA VAL A 42 3.05 -0.19 -5.59
C VAL A 42 3.07 1.33 -5.74
N LEU A 43 1.96 1.98 -5.42
CA LEU A 43 1.76 3.43 -5.49
C LEU A 43 1.88 4.11 -4.11
N LEU A 44 2.09 3.34 -3.04
CA LEU A 44 2.28 3.88 -1.70
C LEU A 44 3.61 4.65 -1.63
N ILE A 45 3.48 5.95 -1.38
CA ILE A 45 4.59 6.84 -1.10
C ILE A 45 4.83 6.81 0.41
N GLY A 46 5.98 6.30 0.82
CA GLY A 46 6.42 6.39 2.21
C GLY A 46 6.75 7.84 2.58
N PRO A 47 6.66 8.23 3.86
CA PRO A 47 7.15 9.54 4.31
C PRO A 47 8.63 9.69 3.92
N GLY A 48 8.97 10.78 3.23
CA GLY A 48 10.32 11.06 2.70
C GLY A 48 10.52 10.73 1.20
N HIS A 49 9.49 10.28 0.49
CA HIS A 49 9.54 10.11 -0.96
C HIS A 49 8.71 11.20 -1.65
N ASP A 50 9.35 12.20 -2.23
CA ASP A 50 8.65 13.13 -3.12
C ASP A 50 8.23 12.42 -4.42
N TYR A 51 7.08 12.83 -4.97
CA TYR A 51 6.47 12.30 -6.18
C TYR A 51 7.46 12.40 -7.36
N LEU A 52 8.23 11.34 -7.60
CA LEU A 52 9.07 11.22 -8.79
C LEU A 52 8.31 10.43 -9.85
N PRO A 53 8.06 11.01 -11.04
CA PRO A 53 7.48 10.27 -12.14
C PRO A 53 8.31 9.02 -12.47
N VAL A 54 7.65 7.96 -12.90
CA VAL A 54 8.31 6.72 -13.33
C VAL A 54 9.31 7.03 -14.45
N GLY A 55 10.60 6.86 -14.15
CA GLY A 55 11.71 7.18 -15.06
C GLY A 55 12.59 8.37 -14.66
N ALA A 56 12.24 9.12 -13.60
CA ALA A 56 13.10 10.18 -13.08
C ALA A 56 14.38 9.60 -12.44
N ASP A 57 15.53 10.20 -12.75
CA ASP A 57 16.84 9.79 -12.21
C ASP A 57 16.91 10.07 -10.70
N ARG A 58 16.99 8.98 -9.92
CA ARG A 58 17.04 9.02 -8.45
C ARG A 58 18.34 9.61 -7.90
N ARG A 59 19.41 9.72 -8.70
CA ARG A 59 20.65 10.37 -8.24
C ARG A 59 20.46 11.87 -8.03
N ALA A 60 19.66 12.54 -8.87
CA ALA A 60 19.50 13.99 -8.80
C ALA A 60 18.67 14.46 -7.60
N ALA A 61 17.66 13.67 -7.18
CA ALA A 61 16.76 14.04 -6.08
C ALA A 61 17.42 13.91 -4.69
N ASN A 62 18.34 12.96 -4.52
CA ASN A 62 19.01 12.74 -3.23
C ASN A 62 20.22 13.67 -2.98
N LEU A 63 20.55 14.56 -3.91
CA LEU A 63 21.73 15.45 -3.86
C LEU A 63 21.38 16.90 -3.48
N ALA A 64 20.11 17.19 -3.18
CA ALA A 64 19.63 18.55 -2.90
C ALA A 64 19.53 18.90 -1.41
N GLU A 65 19.93 18.03 -0.49
CA GLU A 65 19.88 18.30 0.94
C GLU A 65 21.21 17.99 1.62
N GLU A 66 22.19 18.89 1.46
CA GLU A 66 23.00 19.34 2.59
C GLU A 66 23.21 20.85 2.43
N PRO A 67 22.58 21.71 3.24
CA PRO A 67 23.05 23.09 3.39
C PRO A 67 24.37 23.06 4.16
N ASP A 68 25.40 23.70 3.61
CA ASP A 68 26.64 24.01 4.31
C ASP A 68 26.32 24.77 5.61
N GLU A 69 26.62 24.17 6.77
CA GLU A 69 26.61 24.88 8.04
C GLU A 69 27.94 25.66 8.18
N ASP A 70 27.85 27.00 8.13
CA ASP A 70 28.94 27.95 8.43
C ASP A 70 29.36 27.93 9.93
#